data_AF-A0A924NAB4-F1
#
_entry.id   AF-A0A924NAB4-F1
#
_cell.length_a   1.000
_cell.length_b   1.000
_cell.length_c   1.000
_cell.angle_alpha   90.00
_cell.angle_beta   90.00
_cell.angle_gamma   90.00
#
_symmetry.space_group_name_H-M   'P 1'
#
loop_
_entity.id
_entity.type
_entity.pdbx_description
1 polymer ?
#
loop_
_entity_poly.entity_id
_entity_poly.type
_entity_poly.pdbx_seq_one_letter_code
_entity_poly.pdbx_strand_id
1 'polypeptide(L)'
;MAIEGPLRELGIHDVFQLLDLSRKTGALRVTSELRDDAGDVLFDGGRVIHASIQSNPTSIERILRQAGKIGDAEMDAANALPSEPALGLGDRLVLSRAITQRELERQLRMAIENVIFELMSWREGFFSFEERVVSGVPVDARIRISTESLLMEGARRIDEWSRIADKVPSLGVVPSLAPMVDDRASVLDLLPHEWEVLMMIDGARDLRGIAGALGSSEFDIAKIAYGLVSTGVVELRPPERASSHTISAVGDSIEAIATAHEALAAGRPADALSAARAALATGTDSTAARLIAAQALSRLARHQEAVDELRRAVQADPLTPDVHRDLGFAAVRVGDFVSARASWDHFLRLAPSSPDVGRVRAGVESLTRLLHVLEAHADV
;
A
#
# COMPACT_ATOMS: atom_id res chain seq x y z
N MET A 1 21.88 23.74 -2.67
CA MET A 1 22.59 22.50 -2.25
C MET A 1 21.60 21.36 -2.42
N ALA A 2 22.01 20.23 -2.99
CA ALA A 2 21.16 19.05 -3.03
C ALA A 2 21.14 18.42 -1.64
N ILE A 3 19.95 18.11 -1.12
CA ILE A 3 19.77 17.39 0.16
C ILE A 3 19.26 16.01 -0.22
N GLU A 4 20.00 14.97 0.10
CA GLU A 4 19.65 13.60 -0.22
C GLU A 4 20.01 12.64 0.91
N GLY A 5 19.30 11.52 0.99
CA GLY A 5 19.56 10.52 2.00
C GLY A 5 18.49 9.45 2.10
N PRO A 6 18.73 8.41 2.90
CA PRO A 6 17.75 7.36 3.15
C PRO A 6 16.65 7.84 4.12
N LEU A 7 15.40 7.47 3.86
CA LEU A 7 14.25 7.79 4.71
C LEU A 7 14.32 7.19 6.12
N ARG A 8 15.21 6.21 6.34
CA ARG A 8 15.42 5.58 7.66
C ARG A 8 16.25 6.45 8.59
N GLU A 9 17.09 7.35 8.06
CA GLU A 9 17.93 8.25 8.86
C GLU A 9 17.23 9.58 9.13
N LEU A 10 16.53 10.10 8.12
CA LEU A 10 15.75 11.32 8.22
C LEU A 10 14.36 11.03 7.66
N GLY A 11 13.35 11.05 8.55
CA GLY A 11 11.98 10.78 8.15
C GLY A 11 11.48 11.87 7.20
N ILE A 12 10.53 11.54 6.34
CA ILE A 12 9.97 12.49 5.38
C ILE A 12 9.33 13.72 6.07
N HIS A 13 8.82 13.56 7.30
CA HIS A 13 8.32 14.67 8.12
C HIS A 13 9.44 15.66 8.47
N ASP A 14 10.63 15.16 8.84
CA ASP A 14 11.79 16.00 9.14
C ASP A 14 12.30 16.72 7.88
N VAL A 15 12.29 16.03 6.73
CA VAL A 15 12.64 16.64 5.43
C VAL A 15 11.71 17.82 5.14
N PHE A 16 10.40 17.64 5.31
CA PHE A 16 9.41 18.68 5.09
C PHE A 16 9.63 19.87 6.04
N GLN A 17 9.87 19.60 7.32
CA GLN A 17 10.17 20.64 8.31
C GLN A 17 11.43 21.44 7.95
N LEU A 18 12.49 20.75 7.50
CA LEU A 18 13.73 21.38 7.08
C LEU A 18 13.51 22.29 5.87
N LEU A 19 12.78 21.84 4.86
CA LEU A 19 12.48 22.62 3.65
C LEU A 19 11.61 23.85 3.97
N ASP A 20 10.69 23.74 4.92
CA ASP A 20 9.86 24.86 5.39
C ASP A 20 10.69 25.90 6.15
N LEU A 21 11.46 25.49 7.15
CA LEU A 21 12.33 26.37 7.95
C LEU A 21 13.35 27.11 7.10
N SER A 22 13.91 26.43 6.10
CA SER A 22 14.88 27.01 5.17
C SER A 22 14.24 27.72 3.96
N ARG A 23 12.90 27.78 3.89
CA ARG A 23 12.11 28.47 2.87
C ARG A 23 12.52 28.07 1.44
N LYS A 24 12.81 26.78 1.23
CA LYS A 24 13.37 26.28 -0.02
C LYS A 24 12.34 26.21 -1.14
N THR A 25 12.80 26.44 -2.37
CA THR A 25 12.03 26.27 -3.60
C THR A 25 12.73 25.23 -4.45
N GLY A 26 12.01 24.22 -4.93
CA GLY A 26 12.61 23.10 -5.65
C GLY A 26 11.69 21.89 -5.77
N ALA A 27 12.26 20.76 -6.14
CA ALA A 27 11.57 19.48 -6.24
C ALA A 27 12.19 18.46 -5.30
N LEU A 28 11.36 17.84 -4.48
CA LEU A 28 11.68 16.69 -3.65
C LEU A 28 11.20 15.44 -4.37
N ARG A 29 12.12 14.51 -4.64
CA ARG A 29 11.81 13.18 -5.14
C ARG A 29 12.01 12.17 -4.02
N VAL A 30 11.09 11.21 -3.93
CA VAL A 30 11.12 10.12 -2.95
C VAL A 30 10.92 8.82 -3.69
N THR A 31 11.81 7.85 -3.51
CA THR A 31 11.72 6.54 -4.17
C THR A 31 11.67 5.43 -3.13
N SER A 32 10.86 4.41 -3.37
CA SER A 32 10.78 3.20 -2.53
C SER A 32 10.95 1.97 -3.41
N GLU A 33 12.02 1.21 -3.17
CA GLU A 33 12.28 -0.04 -3.89
C GLU A 33 11.30 -1.14 -3.48
N LEU A 34 10.85 -1.15 -2.21
CA LEU A 34 9.89 -2.16 -1.74
C LEU A 34 8.50 -1.97 -2.35
N ARG A 35 8.11 -0.72 -2.62
CA ARG A 35 6.80 -0.39 -3.21
C ARG A 35 6.83 -0.32 -4.72
N ASP A 36 8.02 -0.40 -5.34
CA ASP A 36 8.23 -0.14 -6.77
C ASP A 36 7.56 1.16 -7.22
N ASP A 37 7.74 2.22 -6.41
CA ASP A 37 7.03 3.48 -6.57
C ASP A 37 7.90 4.70 -6.27
N ALA A 38 7.50 5.84 -6.80
CA ALA A 38 8.20 7.12 -6.63
C ALA A 38 7.24 8.29 -6.49
N GLY A 39 7.49 9.17 -5.52
CA GLY A 39 6.79 10.43 -5.34
C GLY A 39 7.62 11.62 -5.75
N ASP A 40 6.98 12.62 -6.35
CA ASP A 40 7.57 13.93 -6.65
C ASP A 40 6.71 15.03 -5.97
N VAL A 41 7.34 15.90 -5.18
CA VAL A 41 6.70 17.00 -4.46
C VAL A 41 7.42 18.31 -4.80
N LEU A 42 6.65 19.32 -5.20
CA LEU A 42 7.18 20.63 -5.56
C LEU A 42 6.96 21.63 -4.42
N PHE A 43 8.02 22.35 -4.10
CA PHE A 43 8.06 23.36 -3.04
C PHE A 43 8.31 24.75 -3.62
N ASP A 44 7.62 25.74 -3.06
CA ASP A 44 7.84 27.16 -3.30
C ASP A 44 7.87 27.94 -1.98
N GLY A 45 9.06 28.42 -1.61
CA GLY A 45 9.27 29.18 -0.38
C GLY A 45 8.93 28.38 0.88
N GLY A 46 9.23 27.08 0.90
CA GLY A 46 8.92 26.16 1.99
C GLY A 46 7.51 25.57 1.96
N ARG A 47 6.65 26.00 1.04
CA ARG A 47 5.26 25.54 0.93
C ARG A 47 5.10 24.54 -0.20
N VAL A 48 4.22 23.56 -0.01
CA VAL A 48 3.88 22.57 -1.04
C VAL A 48 2.91 23.19 -2.05
N ILE A 49 3.25 23.09 -3.33
CA ILE A 49 2.43 23.59 -4.45
C ILE A 49 1.93 22.48 -5.37
N HIS A 50 2.59 21.32 -5.36
CA HIS A 50 2.19 20.16 -6.14
C HIS A 50 2.75 18.88 -5.53
N ALA A 51 2.05 17.77 -5.71
CA ALA A 51 2.54 16.45 -5.35
C ALA A 51 1.95 15.38 -6.29
N SER A 52 2.76 14.38 -6.63
CA SER A 52 2.35 13.24 -7.45
C SER A 52 3.12 11.98 -7.06
N ILE A 53 2.52 10.82 -7.29
CA ILE A 53 3.17 9.51 -7.18
C ILE A 53 3.09 8.80 -8.53
N GLN A 54 4.10 7.99 -8.86
CA GLN A 54 4.24 7.32 -10.15
C GLN A 54 3.13 6.29 -10.38
N SER A 55 2.75 5.51 -9.36
CA SER A 55 1.61 4.59 -9.43
C SER A 55 0.28 5.30 -9.68
N ASN A 56 0.15 6.57 -9.29
CA ASN A 56 -1.06 7.34 -9.41
C ASN A 56 -0.81 8.79 -9.84
N PRO A 57 -0.50 9.04 -11.12
CA PRO A 57 -0.15 10.38 -11.59
C PRO A 57 -1.28 11.37 -11.34
N THR A 58 -0.96 12.51 -10.72
CA THR A 58 -1.91 13.58 -10.38
C THR A 58 -2.38 14.29 -11.66
N SER A 59 -3.45 13.78 -12.27
CA SER A 59 -4.10 14.41 -13.43
C SER A 59 -5.36 15.15 -13.00
N ILE A 60 -5.46 16.43 -13.35
CA ILE A 60 -6.63 17.28 -13.06
C ILE A 60 -7.91 16.64 -13.61
N GLU A 61 -7.86 16.10 -14.83
CA GLU A 61 -8.98 15.38 -15.42
C GLU A 61 -9.41 14.19 -14.56
N ARG A 62 -8.46 13.33 -14.19
CA ARG A 62 -8.73 12.12 -13.40
C ARG A 62 -9.33 12.49 -12.04
N ILE A 63 -8.77 13.49 -11.36
CA ILE A 63 -9.26 13.96 -10.05
C ILE A 63 -10.71 14.41 -10.15
N LEU A 64 -11.01 15.27 -11.13
CA LEU A 64 -12.35 15.84 -11.27
C LEU A 64 -13.38 14.81 -11.76
N ARG A 65 -12.98 13.87 -12.63
CA ARG A 65 -13.84 12.76 -13.07
C ARG A 65 -14.12 11.79 -11.91
N GLN A 66 -13.11 11.41 -11.12
CA GLN A 66 -13.29 10.57 -9.94
C GLN A 66 -14.18 11.23 -8.89
N ALA A 67 -14.09 12.55 -8.73
CA ALA A 67 -14.99 13.32 -7.87
C ALA A 67 -16.38 13.57 -8.47
N GLY A 68 -16.68 13.03 -9.67
CA GLY A 68 -17.95 13.20 -10.38
C GLY A 68 -18.27 14.65 -10.76
N LYS A 69 -17.27 15.53 -10.83
CA LYS A 69 -17.47 16.97 -11.10
C LYS A 69 -17.54 17.30 -12.58
N ILE A 70 -16.96 16.45 -13.41
CA ILE A 70 -16.93 16.62 -14.86
C ILE A 70 -17.20 15.29 -15.54
N GLY A 71 -18.01 15.32 -16.60
CA GLY A 71 -18.21 14.22 -17.53
C GLY A 71 -17.62 14.54 -18.90
N ASP A 72 -18.02 13.77 -19.91
CA ASP A 72 -17.50 13.93 -21.27
C ASP A 72 -17.99 15.24 -21.91
N ALA A 73 -19.24 15.64 -21.65
CA ALA A 73 -19.80 16.88 -22.19
C ALA A 73 -19.07 18.14 -21.67
N GLU A 74 -18.75 18.17 -20.37
CA GLU A 74 -17.98 19.27 -19.77
C GLU A 74 -16.54 19.30 -20.29
N MET A 75 -15.96 18.12 -20.54
CA MET A 75 -14.61 18.01 -21.11
C MET A 75 -14.57 18.52 -22.55
N ASP A 76 -15.56 18.18 -23.36
CA ASP A 76 -15.70 18.66 -24.74
C ASP A 76 -15.87 20.18 -24.77
N ALA A 77 -16.67 20.74 -23.85
CA ALA A 77 -16.86 22.18 -23.73
C ALA A 77 -15.55 22.91 -23.34
N ALA A 78 -14.78 22.36 -22.41
CA ALA A 78 -13.46 22.90 -22.08
C ALA A 78 -12.47 22.73 -23.24
N ASN A 79 -12.54 21.61 -23.97
CA ASN A 79 -11.66 21.34 -25.11
C ASN A 79 -11.94 22.23 -26.33
N ALA A 80 -13.18 22.71 -26.49
CA ALA A 80 -13.55 23.68 -27.51
C ALA A 80 -12.94 25.08 -27.28
N LEU A 81 -12.52 25.41 -26.06
CA LEU A 81 -11.78 26.64 -25.78
C LEU A 81 -10.36 26.54 -26.36
N PRO A 82 -9.80 27.63 -26.94
CA PRO A 82 -8.43 27.63 -27.44
C PRO A 82 -7.43 27.16 -26.38
N SER A 83 -6.53 26.26 -26.77
CA SER A 83 -5.43 25.81 -25.92
C SER A 83 -4.34 26.88 -25.94
N GLU A 84 -4.43 27.86 -25.04
CA GLU A 84 -3.37 28.86 -24.85
C GLU A 84 -2.35 28.36 -23.81
N PRO A 85 -1.03 28.60 -23.99
CA PRO A 85 0.00 28.18 -23.04
C PRO A 85 -0.20 28.73 -21.61
N ALA A 86 -0.91 29.84 -21.49
CA ALA A 86 -1.23 30.49 -20.21
C ALA A 86 -2.47 29.91 -19.53
N LEU A 87 -3.27 29.11 -20.23
CA LEU A 87 -4.59 28.64 -19.80
C LEU A 87 -4.56 27.12 -19.62
N GLY A 88 -4.45 26.68 -18.37
CA GLY A 88 -4.43 25.25 -18.02
C GLY A 88 -5.76 24.56 -18.28
N LEU A 89 -5.78 23.23 -18.14
CA LEU A 89 -7.05 22.48 -18.19
C LEU A 89 -8.01 22.94 -17.07
N GLY A 90 -7.49 23.27 -15.89
CA GLY A 90 -8.28 23.79 -14.77
C GLY A 90 -8.98 25.09 -15.14
N ASP A 91 -8.22 26.08 -15.61
CA ASP A 91 -8.74 27.36 -16.11
C ASP A 91 -9.83 27.19 -17.18
N ARG A 92 -9.64 26.28 -18.14
CA ARG A 92 -10.63 26.00 -19.21
C ARG A 92 -11.93 25.40 -18.65
N LEU A 93 -11.84 24.54 -17.65
CA LEU A 93 -13.01 23.97 -16.96
C LEU A 93 -13.75 25.01 -16.12
N VAL A 94 -13.02 25.98 -15.55
CA VAL A 94 -13.63 27.12 -14.82
C VAL A 94 -14.32 28.09 -15.79
N LEU A 95 -13.67 28.43 -16.92
CA LEU A 95 -14.19 29.36 -17.92
C LEU A 95 -15.42 28.81 -18.67
N SER A 96 -15.42 27.52 -18.98
CA SER A 96 -16.59 26.81 -19.54
C SER A 96 -17.73 26.66 -18.53
N ARG A 97 -17.54 27.07 -17.27
CA ARG A 97 -18.49 26.97 -16.15
C ARG A 97 -18.83 25.52 -15.77
N ALA A 98 -18.00 24.55 -16.13
CA ALA A 98 -18.15 23.17 -15.68
C ALA A 98 -17.93 23.05 -14.16
N ILE A 99 -16.96 23.80 -13.62
CA ILE A 99 -16.65 23.85 -12.19
C ILE A 99 -16.38 25.29 -11.74
N THR A 100 -16.44 25.53 -10.43
CA THR A 100 -16.04 26.83 -9.87
C THR A 100 -14.56 26.81 -9.49
N GLN A 101 -13.92 27.98 -9.45
CA GLN A 101 -12.54 28.13 -8.97
C GLN A 101 -12.34 27.52 -7.57
N ARG A 102 -13.29 27.77 -6.66
CA ARG A 102 -13.26 27.23 -5.29
C ARG A 102 -13.32 25.70 -5.28
N GLU A 103 -14.11 25.12 -6.17
CA GLU A 103 -14.24 23.67 -6.27
C GLU A 103 -12.94 23.05 -6.80
N LEU A 104 -12.38 23.62 -7.87
CA LEU A 104 -11.09 23.20 -8.42
C LEU A 104 -9.99 23.25 -7.35
N GLU A 105 -9.89 24.36 -6.62
CA GLU A 105 -8.91 24.53 -5.55
C GLU A 105 -9.09 23.49 -4.43
N ARG A 106 -10.34 23.17 -4.07
CA ARG A 106 -10.65 22.16 -3.08
C ARG A 106 -10.20 20.76 -3.53
N GLN A 107 -10.55 20.36 -4.75
CA GLN A 107 -10.22 19.03 -5.26
C GLN A 107 -8.70 18.84 -5.44
N LEU A 108 -8.01 19.86 -5.95
CA LEU A 108 -6.55 19.83 -6.08
C LEU A 108 -5.85 19.79 -4.72
N ARG A 109 -6.33 20.56 -3.73
CA ARG A 109 -5.82 20.50 -2.35
C ARG A 109 -5.93 19.08 -1.78
N MET A 110 -7.11 18.49 -1.86
CA MET A 110 -7.35 17.13 -1.37
C MET A 110 -6.45 16.10 -2.06
N ALA A 111 -6.26 16.22 -3.37
CA ALA A 111 -5.37 15.33 -4.12
C ALA A 111 -3.91 15.45 -3.67
N ILE A 112 -3.40 16.68 -3.50
CA ILE A 112 -2.04 16.92 -2.99
C ILE A 112 -1.91 16.34 -1.58
N GLU A 113 -2.85 16.66 -0.69
CA GLU A 113 -2.86 16.18 0.69
C GLU A 113 -2.80 14.64 0.76
N ASN A 114 -3.62 13.95 -0.02
CA ASN A 114 -3.61 12.48 -0.10
C ASN A 114 -2.23 11.92 -0.48
N VAL A 115 -1.58 12.49 -1.50
CA VAL A 115 -0.22 12.09 -1.90
C VAL A 115 0.78 12.34 -0.77
N ILE A 116 0.73 13.51 -0.14
CA ILE A 116 1.65 13.84 0.96
C ILE A 116 1.47 12.87 2.13
N PHE A 117 0.23 12.56 2.51
CA PHE A 117 -0.05 11.60 3.58
C PHE A 117 0.44 10.19 3.24
N GLU A 118 0.31 9.77 1.98
CA GLU A 118 0.84 8.51 1.51
C GLU A 118 2.37 8.48 1.65
N LEU A 119 3.08 9.50 1.16
CA LEU A 119 4.53 9.61 1.31
C LEU A 119 4.96 9.64 2.78
N MET A 120 4.19 10.30 3.66
CA MET A 120 4.43 10.31 5.11
C MET A 120 4.32 8.93 5.77
N SER A 121 3.60 8.00 5.14
CA SER A 121 3.52 6.60 5.61
C SER A 121 4.75 5.76 5.24
N TRP A 122 5.61 6.24 4.33
CA TRP A 122 6.78 5.48 3.87
C TRP A 122 7.89 5.55 4.93
N ARG A 123 8.25 4.39 5.49
CA ARG A 123 9.30 4.25 6.52
C ARG A 123 10.68 3.91 5.93
N GLU A 124 10.74 3.74 4.62
CA GLU A 124 11.94 3.33 3.91
C GLU A 124 11.91 3.90 2.49
N GLY A 125 13.07 3.93 1.86
CA GLY A 125 13.28 4.56 0.57
C GLY A 125 14.42 5.57 0.62
N PHE A 126 14.57 6.31 -0.47
CA PHE A 126 15.58 7.33 -0.63
C PHE A 126 14.92 8.63 -1.07
N PHE A 127 15.33 9.76 -0.51
CA PHE A 127 14.86 11.07 -0.93
C PHE A 127 15.99 11.88 -1.54
N SER A 128 15.66 12.74 -2.49
CA SER A 128 16.57 13.74 -3.05
C SER A 128 15.83 15.05 -3.31
N PHE A 129 16.41 16.17 -2.90
CA PHE A 129 15.86 17.49 -3.11
C PHE A 129 16.78 18.32 -3.99
N GLU A 130 16.23 18.83 -5.09
CA GLU A 130 16.91 19.71 -6.02
C GLU A 130 16.32 21.12 -5.96
N GLU A 131 17.15 22.10 -5.59
CA GLU A 131 16.80 23.53 -5.69
C GLU A 131 16.72 23.92 -7.17
N ARG A 132 15.51 24.23 -7.63
CA ARG A 132 15.26 24.68 -9.00
C ARG A 132 14.12 25.68 -9.04
N VAL A 133 14.14 26.57 -10.03
CA VAL A 133 12.99 27.43 -10.32
C VAL A 133 11.85 26.53 -10.77
N VAL A 134 10.76 26.55 -10.03
CA VAL A 134 9.56 25.79 -10.39
C VAL A 134 8.83 26.57 -11.49
N SER A 135 9.22 26.31 -12.74
CA SER A 135 8.60 26.85 -13.95
C SER A 135 7.91 25.73 -14.72
N GLY A 136 6.67 25.96 -15.18
CA GLY A 136 5.88 24.96 -15.91
C GLY A 136 4.79 24.25 -15.08
N VAL A 137 4.57 24.66 -13.83
CA VAL A 137 3.32 24.32 -13.13
C VAL A 137 2.22 25.19 -13.75
N PRO A 138 1.10 24.61 -14.25
CA PRO A 138 -0.02 25.37 -14.79
C PRO A 138 -0.44 26.47 -13.81
N VAL A 139 -0.83 27.63 -14.33
CA VAL A 139 -1.21 28.85 -13.56
C VAL A 139 -2.38 28.61 -12.59
N ASP A 140 -2.98 27.41 -12.64
CA ASP A 140 -3.91 26.80 -11.67
C ASP A 140 -3.34 26.59 -10.25
N ALA A 141 -2.01 26.65 -10.03
CA ALA A 141 -1.36 26.37 -8.74
C ALA A 141 -1.18 27.59 -7.81
N ARG A 142 -2.25 28.34 -7.54
CA ARG A 142 -2.26 29.29 -6.39
C ARG A 142 -2.34 28.59 -5.04
N ILE A 143 -2.52 27.27 -5.05
CA ILE A 143 -2.62 26.45 -3.85
C ILE A 143 -1.22 26.30 -3.26
N ARG A 144 -0.92 27.14 -2.29
CA ARG A 144 0.26 27.01 -1.43
C ARG A 144 -0.20 26.40 -0.12
N ILE A 145 0.08 25.12 0.06
CA ILE A 145 -0.25 24.40 1.29
C ILE A 145 0.90 24.59 2.27
N SER A 146 0.55 24.99 3.49
CA SER A 146 1.54 25.09 4.56
C SER A 146 2.06 23.70 4.93
N THR A 147 3.38 23.56 4.97
CA THR A 147 4.03 22.33 5.41
C THR A 147 3.72 22.04 6.87
N GLU A 148 3.66 23.07 7.73
CA GLU A 148 3.21 22.95 9.12
C GLU A 148 1.79 22.37 9.21
N SER A 149 0.85 22.86 8.39
CA SER A 149 -0.53 22.33 8.40
C SER A 149 -0.59 20.87 7.95
N LEU A 150 0.21 20.49 6.94
CA LEU A 150 0.33 19.09 6.49
C LEU A 150 0.92 18.19 7.57
N LEU A 151 1.96 18.65 8.27
CA LEU A 151 2.61 17.91 9.35
C LEU A 151 1.68 17.76 10.57
N MET A 152 1.00 18.84 10.97
CA MET A 152 0.02 18.81 12.06
C MET A 152 -1.14 17.87 11.74
N GLU A 153 -1.67 17.95 10.52
CA GLU A 153 -2.74 17.05 10.08
C GLU A 153 -2.23 15.61 9.95
N GLY A 154 -1.01 15.40 9.50
CA GLY A 154 -0.38 14.07 9.44
C GLY A 154 -0.21 13.44 10.82
N ALA A 155 0.31 14.19 11.80
CA ALA A 155 0.44 13.75 13.18
C ALA A 155 -0.93 13.43 13.80
N ARG A 156 -1.91 14.33 13.60
CA ARG A 156 -3.29 14.12 14.02
C ARG A 156 -3.89 12.86 13.40
N ARG A 157 -3.68 12.63 12.10
CA ARG A 157 -4.17 11.43 11.40
C ARG A 157 -3.52 10.17 11.94
N ILE A 158 -2.23 10.17 12.27
CA ILE A 158 -1.56 9.02 12.88
C ILE A 158 -2.17 8.70 14.26
N ASP A 159 -2.39 9.72 15.09
CA ASP A 159 -2.99 9.57 16.41
C ASP A 159 -4.46 9.12 16.33
N GLU A 160 -5.25 9.74 15.43
CA GLU A 160 -6.63 9.36 15.17
C GLU A 160 -6.70 7.95 14.57
N TRP A 161 -5.78 7.57 13.68
CA TRP A 161 -5.73 6.24 13.08
C TRP A 161 -5.50 5.15 14.13
N SER A 162 -4.69 5.41 15.15
CA SER A 162 -4.52 4.49 16.28
C SER A 162 -5.86 4.17 16.97
N ARG A 163 -6.72 5.18 17.16
CA ARG A 163 -8.07 5.01 17.74
C ARG A 163 -9.05 4.36 16.76
N ILE A 164 -8.94 4.70 15.48
CA ILE A 164 -9.78 4.15 14.42
C ILE A 164 -9.48 2.65 14.27
N ALA A 165 -8.21 2.25 14.30
CA ALA A 165 -7.74 0.88 14.13
C ALA A 165 -8.31 -0.10 15.16
N ASP A 166 -8.67 0.37 16.37
CA ASP A 166 -9.32 -0.45 17.39
C ASP A 166 -10.66 -1.05 16.93
N LYS A 167 -11.39 -0.34 16.05
CA LYS A 167 -12.70 -0.78 15.52
C LYS A 167 -12.71 -1.01 14.01
N VAL A 168 -11.84 -0.31 13.28
CA VAL A 168 -11.66 -0.40 11.81
C VAL A 168 -10.25 -0.95 11.56
N PRO A 169 -10.03 -2.26 11.71
CA PRO A 169 -8.69 -2.85 11.66
C PRO A 169 -8.03 -2.75 10.28
N SER A 170 -8.82 -2.62 9.21
CA SER A 170 -8.33 -2.35 7.86
C SER A 170 -9.41 -1.68 7.02
N LEU A 171 -9.01 -1.09 5.89
CA LEU A 171 -9.94 -0.54 4.91
C LEU A 171 -10.65 -1.59 4.03
N GLY A 172 -10.22 -2.86 4.13
CA GLY A 172 -10.86 -3.97 3.43
C GLY A 172 -12.09 -4.52 4.15
N VAL A 173 -12.47 -3.96 5.30
CA VAL A 173 -13.69 -4.38 6.01
C VAL A 173 -14.93 -3.95 5.24
N VAL A 174 -15.97 -4.76 5.31
CA VAL A 174 -17.25 -4.52 4.65
C VAL A 174 -18.23 -4.02 5.71
N PRO A 175 -18.62 -2.74 5.68
CA PRO A 175 -19.67 -2.24 6.55
C PRO A 175 -21.02 -2.87 6.19
N SER A 176 -21.83 -3.16 7.19
CA SER A 176 -23.23 -3.55 7.05
C SER A 176 -24.07 -2.84 8.12
N LEU A 177 -25.32 -2.51 7.80
CA LEU A 177 -26.24 -1.96 8.80
C LEU A 177 -26.46 -2.99 9.91
N ALA A 178 -26.32 -2.55 11.16
CA ALA A 178 -26.55 -3.40 12.32
C ALA A 178 -28.03 -3.82 12.37
N PRO A 179 -28.35 -5.07 12.76
CA PRO A 179 -29.73 -5.48 12.94
C PRO A 179 -30.40 -4.61 14.01
N MET A 180 -31.63 -4.17 13.77
CA MET A 180 -32.40 -3.42 14.78
C MET A 180 -32.74 -4.33 15.96
N VAL A 181 -32.03 -4.17 17.07
CA VAL A 181 -32.27 -4.94 18.32
C VAL A 181 -33.20 -4.19 19.29
N ASP A 182 -33.41 -2.89 19.11
CA ASP A 182 -34.28 -2.08 19.97
C ASP A 182 -35.12 -1.06 19.17
N ASP A 183 -36.39 -0.90 19.55
CA ASP A 183 -37.37 0.05 18.99
C ASP A 183 -37.08 1.52 19.36
N ARG A 184 -35.89 1.80 19.90
CA ARG A 184 -35.44 3.15 20.21
C ARG A 184 -34.88 3.74 18.93
N ALA A 185 -35.72 4.52 18.24
CA ALA A 185 -35.27 5.45 17.22
C ALA A 185 -34.27 6.45 17.85
N SER A 186 -32.99 6.10 17.88
CA SER A 186 -31.92 7.07 18.10
C SER A 186 -31.93 8.00 16.91
N VAL A 187 -32.30 9.26 17.13
CA VAL A 187 -32.19 10.30 16.10
C VAL A 187 -30.71 10.43 15.76
N LEU A 188 -30.35 9.93 14.58
CA LEU A 188 -29.03 10.04 14.02
C LEU A 188 -28.86 11.44 13.44
N ASP A 189 -28.11 12.28 14.15
CA ASP A 189 -27.70 13.60 13.66
C ASP A 189 -26.41 13.44 12.85
N LEU A 190 -26.56 13.00 11.60
CA LEU A 190 -25.47 12.80 10.65
C LEU A 190 -25.33 14.02 9.75
N LEU A 191 -24.09 14.43 9.50
CA LEU A 191 -23.75 15.45 8.52
C LEU A 191 -24.02 14.93 7.09
N PRO A 192 -24.20 15.82 6.09
CA PRO A 192 -24.52 15.39 4.72
C PRO A 192 -23.55 14.36 4.13
N HIS A 193 -22.25 14.50 4.40
CA HIS A 193 -21.23 13.56 3.92
C HIS A 193 -21.26 12.22 4.66
N GLU A 194 -21.67 12.19 5.93
CA GLU A 194 -21.84 10.95 6.68
C GLU A 194 -23.06 10.18 6.17
N TRP A 195 -24.13 10.89 5.78
CA TRP A 195 -25.27 10.31 5.08
C TRP A 195 -24.87 9.71 3.73
N GLU A 196 -24.05 10.39 2.94
CA GLU A 196 -23.54 9.86 1.67
C GLU A 196 -22.81 8.52 1.88
N VAL A 197 -21.95 8.43 2.89
CA VAL A 197 -21.27 7.18 3.23
C VAL A 197 -22.26 6.10 3.68
N LEU A 198 -23.20 6.44 4.57
CA LEU A 198 -24.22 5.49 5.05
C LEU A 198 -25.06 4.92 3.90
N MET A 199 -25.41 5.73 2.91
CA MET A 199 -26.15 5.29 1.72
C MET A 199 -25.35 4.34 0.81
N MET A 200 -24.01 4.37 0.88
CA MET A 200 -23.15 3.47 0.11
C MET A 200 -22.97 2.09 0.77
N ILE A 201 -23.40 1.94 2.04
CA ILE A 201 -23.31 0.70 2.81
C ILE A 201 -24.41 -0.26 2.34
N ASP A 202 -24.05 -1.14 1.41
CA ASP A 202 -24.90 -2.19 0.86
C ASP A 202 -24.58 -3.59 1.43
N GLY A 203 -23.62 -3.67 2.36
CA GLY A 203 -23.14 -4.93 2.91
C GLY A 203 -22.20 -5.71 1.98
N ALA A 204 -21.80 -5.16 0.83
CA ALA A 204 -20.94 -5.82 -0.15
C ALA A 204 -19.65 -5.04 -0.45
N ARG A 205 -19.71 -3.70 -0.54
CA ARG A 205 -18.51 -2.87 -0.78
C ARG A 205 -17.67 -2.73 0.47
N ASP A 206 -16.35 -2.79 0.32
CA ASP A 206 -15.41 -2.46 1.39
C ASP A 206 -15.22 -0.94 1.51
N LEU A 207 -14.56 -0.49 2.59
CA LEU A 207 -14.33 0.94 2.81
C LEU A 207 -13.47 1.59 1.72
N ARG A 208 -12.54 0.85 1.09
CA ARG A 208 -11.78 1.34 -0.08
C ARG A 208 -12.69 1.59 -1.28
N GLY A 209 -13.58 0.66 -1.59
CA GLY A 209 -14.54 0.79 -2.67
C GLY A 209 -15.49 1.96 -2.45
N ILE A 210 -15.93 2.18 -1.21
CA ILE A 210 -16.74 3.35 -0.84
C ILE A 210 -15.94 4.64 -1.02
N ALA A 211 -14.68 4.69 -0.57
CA ALA A 211 -13.80 5.84 -0.76
C ALA A 211 -13.61 6.19 -2.24
N GLY A 212 -13.32 5.19 -3.07
CA GLY A 212 -13.16 5.35 -4.52
C GLY A 212 -14.43 5.83 -5.21
N ALA A 213 -15.61 5.32 -4.82
CA ALA A 213 -16.89 5.70 -5.40
C ALA A 213 -17.33 7.13 -5.03
N LEU A 214 -17.01 7.58 -3.82
CA LEU A 214 -17.34 8.93 -3.34
C LEU A 214 -16.22 9.96 -3.63
N GLY A 215 -15.10 9.52 -4.21
CA GLY A 215 -13.93 10.39 -4.41
C GLY A 215 -13.37 10.98 -3.11
N SER A 216 -13.56 10.28 -1.99
CA SER A 216 -13.18 10.72 -0.65
C SER A 216 -11.88 10.07 -0.18
N SER A 217 -11.18 10.67 0.79
CA SER A 217 -9.96 10.09 1.35
C SER A 217 -10.29 8.80 2.12
N GLU A 218 -9.46 7.76 1.98
CA GLU A 218 -9.62 6.51 2.72
C GLU A 218 -9.67 6.75 4.24
N PHE A 219 -8.89 7.73 4.73
CA PHE A 219 -8.88 8.16 6.12
C PHE A 219 -10.24 8.71 6.57
N ASP A 220 -10.85 9.59 5.76
CA ASP A 220 -12.13 10.21 6.09
C ASP A 220 -13.25 9.16 6.11
N ILE A 221 -13.24 8.22 5.16
CA ILE A 221 -14.18 7.11 5.15
C ILE A 221 -13.99 6.20 6.37
N ALA A 222 -12.76 5.87 6.74
CA ALA A 222 -12.48 5.09 7.95
C ALA A 222 -12.96 5.80 9.22
N LYS A 223 -12.83 7.12 9.28
CA LYS A 223 -13.31 7.94 10.40
C LYS A 223 -14.83 7.97 10.49
N ILE A 224 -15.53 8.13 9.37
CA ILE A 224 -16.99 8.08 9.32
C ILE A 224 -17.48 6.68 9.71
N ALA A 225 -16.86 5.63 9.16
CA ALA A 225 -17.15 4.25 9.53
C ALA A 225 -16.94 4.00 11.03
N TYR A 226 -15.84 4.50 11.62
CA TYR A 226 -15.60 4.42 13.06
C TYR A 226 -16.72 5.08 13.88
N GLY A 227 -17.21 6.25 13.46
CA GLY A 227 -18.34 6.95 14.11
C GLY A 227 -19.64 6.13 14.04
N LEU A 228 -19.98 5.63 12.85
CA LEU A 228 -21.17 4.80 12.62
C LEU A 228 -21.13 3.46 13.39
N VAL A 229 -19.94 2.87 13.53
CA VAL A 229 -19.74 1.65 14.32
C VAL A 229 -19.81 1.93 15.81
N SER A 230 -19.29 3.09 16.23
CA SER A 230 -19.35 3.50 17.64
C SER A 230 -20.77 3.85 18.11
N THR A 231 -21.65 4.26 17.20
CA THR A 231 -23.08 4.48 17.47
C THR A 231 -23.92 3.20 17.38
N GLY A 232 -23.34 2.09 16.90
CA GLY A 232 -24.04 0.81 16.73
C GLY A 232 -24.98 0.77 15.53
N VAL A 233 -24.91 1.75 14.62
CA VAL A 233 -25.71 1.78 13.39
C VAL A 233 -25.14 0.85 12.33
N VAL A 234 -23.82 0.71 12.34
CA VAL A 234 -23.07 -0.10 11.38
C VAL A 234 -22.24 -1.11 12.15
N GLU A 235 -22.17 -2.33 11.65
CA GLU A 235 -21.20 -3.33 12.07
C GLU A 235 -20.19 -3.53 10.94
N LEU A 236 -18.91 -3.63 11.28
CA LEU A 236 -17.89 -3.98 10.31
C LEU A 236 -17.71 -5.47 10.31
N ARG A 237 -17.94 -6.07 9.16
CA ARG A 237 -17.61 -7.46 8.96
C ARG A 237 -16.19 -7.52 8.38
N PRO A 238 -15.33 -8.43 8.86
CA PRO A 238 -14.11 -8.73 8.14
C PRO A 238 -14.51 -9.07 6.70
N PRO A 239 -13.69 -8.71 5.69
CA PRO A 239 -14.04 -8.85 4.27
C PRO A 239 -14.71 -10.19 4.02
N GLU A 240 -16.03 -10.17 3.92
CA GLU A 240 -16.79 -11.34 3.57
C GLU A 240 -16.61 -11.40 2.06
N ARG A 241 -15.64 -12.23 1.64
CA ARG A 241 -15.26 -12.44 0.24
C ARG A 241 -16.52 -12.40 -0.61
N ALA A 242 -16.67 -11.34 -1.41
CA ALA A 242 -17.84 -11.07 -2.23
C ALA A 242 -18.37 -12.37 -2.84
N SER A 243 -19.47 -12.86 -2.29
CA SER A 243 -20.05 -14.16 -2.56
C SER A 243 -21.12 -14.00 -3.63
N SER A 244 -20.69 -13.99 -4.88
CA SER A 244 -21.50 -14.56 -5.97
C SER A 244 -20.67 -15.22 -7.09
N HIS A 245 -19.33 -15.12 -7.07
CA HIS A 245 -18.43 -15.90 -7.94
C HIS A 245 -17.38 -16.73 -7.16
N THR A 246 -17.36 -16.65 -5.82
CA THR A 246 -16.21 -17.11 -5.00
C THR A 246 -16.49 -18.35 -4.15
N ILE A 247 -17.75 -18.83 -4.07
CA ILE A 247 -18.07 -20.09 -3.34
C ILE A 247 -17.51 -21.32 -4.05
N SER A 248 -17.33 -21.27 -5.39
CA SER A 248 -16.51 -22.27 -6.10
C SER A 248 -15.04 -22.08 -5.75
N ALA A 249 -14.49 -20.87 -5.93
CA ALA A 249 -13.05 -20.61 -5.90
C ALA A 249 -12.35 -20.82 -4.54
N VAL A 250 -13.03 -20.64 -3.39
CA VAL A 250 -12.43 -20.90 -2.06
C VAL A 250 -12.50 -22.39 -1.69
N GLY A 251 -13.55 -23.10 -2.10
CA GLY A 251 -13.57 -24.56 -2.07
C GLY A 251 -12.46 -25.13 -2.94
N ASP A 252 -12.34 -24.61 -4.17
CA ASP A 252 -11.30 -24.96 -5.13
C ASP A 252 -9.89 -24.60 -4.61
N SER A 253 -9.72 -23.51 -3.83
CA SER A 253 -8.43 -23.10 -3.26
C SER A 253 -8.01 -23.96 -2.07
N ILE A 254 -8.93 -24.27 -1.15
CA ILE A 254 -8.68 -25.18 -0.02
C ILE A 254 -8.41 -26.59 -0.54
N GLU A 255 -9.19 -27.05 -1.52
CA GLU A 255 -8.99 -28.31 -2.21
C GLU A 255 -7.67 -28.33 -3.00
N ALA A 256 -7.31 -27.23 -3.67
CA ALA A 256 -6.03 -27.12 -4.38
C ALA A 256 -4.83 -27.12 -3.42
N ILE A 257 -4.92 -26.48 -2.26
CA ILE A 257 -3.87 -26.55 -1.22
C ILE A 257 -3.75 -27.98 -0.68
N ALA A 258 -4.87 -28.65 -0.40
CA ALA A 258 -4.88 -30.04 0.06
C ALA A 258 -4.28 -30.98 -1.00
N THR A 259 -4.67 -30.81 -2.26
CA THR A 259 -4.17 -31.56 -3.43
C THR A 259 -2.67 -31.32 -3.63
N ALA A 260 -2.21 -30.08 -3.47
CA ALA A 260 -0.80 -29.73 -3.59
C ALA A 260 0.04 -30.36 -2.48
N HIS A 261 -0.47 -30.39 -1.25
CA HIS A 261 0.15 -31.09 -0.13
C HIS A 261 0.22 -32.60 -0.37
N GLU A 262 -0.87 -33.22 -0.84
CA GLU A 262 -0.92 -34.64 -1.15
C GLU A 262 0.05 -35.00 -2.29
N ALA A 263 0.09 -34.19 -3.35
CA ALA A 263 1.02 -34.37 -4.46
C ALA A 263 2.49 -34.25 -4.00
N LEU A 264 2.81 -33.33 -3.08
CA LEU A 264 4.13 -33.27 -2.45
C LEU A 264 4.43 -34.53 -1.63
N ALA A 265 3.48 -35.01 -0.83
CA ALA A 265 3.65 -36.23 -0.04
C ALA A 265 3.86 -37.46 -0.94
N ALA A 266 3.16 -37.52 -2.07
CA ALA A 266 3.26 -38.58 -3.07
C ALA A 266 4.51 -38.48 -3.98
N GLY A 267 5.38 -37.49 -3.77
CA GLY A 267 6.60 -37.34 -4.58
C GLY A 267 6.36 -36.84 -6.02
N ARG A 268 5.23 -36.18 -6.27
CA ARG A 268 4.84 -35.60 -7.57
C ARG A 268 4.96 -34.07 -7.53
N PRO A 269 6.17 -33.50 -7.63
CA PRO A 269 6.38 -32.06 -7.41
C PRO A 269 5.84 -31.19 -8.55
N ALA A 270 5.69 -31.70 -9.78
CA ALA A 270 5.07 -30.95 -10.88
C ALA A 270 3.57 -30.73 -10.62
N ASP A 271 2.86 -31.78 -10.23
CA ASP A 271 1.44 -31.74 -9.87
C ASP A 271 1.23 -30.82 -8.66
N ALA A 272 2.10 -30.93 -7.65
CA ALA A 272 2.07 -30.06 -6.47
C ALA A 272 2.24 -28.59 -6.81
N LEU A 273 3.19 -28.25 -7.70
CA LEU A 273 3.40 -26.88 -8.14
C LEU A 273 2.19 -26.35 -8.92
N SER A 274 1.58 -27.19 -9.76
CA SER A 274 0.39 -26.81 -10.52
C SER A 274 -0.78 -26.51 -9.60
N ALA A 275 -1.05 -27.39 -8.63
CA ALA A 275 -2.11 -27.22 -7.65
C ALA A 275 -1.86 -26.03 -6.72
N ALA A 276 -0.63 -25.82 -6.26
CA ALA A 276 -0.27 -24.64 -5.46
C ALA A 276 -0.43 -23.33 -6.24
N ARG A 277 -0.09 -23.30 -7.53
CA ARG A 277 -0.34 -22.12 -8.40
C ARG A 277 -1.81 -21.89 -8.66
N ALA A 278 -2.61 -22.94 -8.81
CA ALA A 278 -4.06 -22.82 -8.91
C ALA A 278 -4.64 -22.19 -7.62
N ALA A 279 -4.17 -22.63 -6.44
CA ALA A 279 -4.55 -22.01 -5.18
C ALA A 279 -4.18 -20.51 -5.11
N LEU A 280 -2.97 -20.12 -5.56
CA LEU A 280 -2.54 -18.72 -5.60
C LEU A 280 -3.32 -17.87 -6.62
N ALA A 281 -3.73 -18.46 -7.75
CA ALA A 281 -4.49 -17.76 -8.80
C ALA A 281 -5.91 -17.39 -8.38
N THR A 282 -6.49 -18.08 -7.39
CA THR A 282 -7.82 -17.77 -6.83
C THR A 282 -7.84 -16.54 -5.92
N GLY A 283 -6.73 -15.80 -5.80
CA GLY A 283 -6.63 -14.59 -4.98
C GLY A 283 -6.52 -14.85 -3.48
N THR A 284 -6.37 -16.11 -3.09
CA THR A 284 -6.04 -16.48 -1.72
C THR A 284 -4.54 -16.44 -1.57
N ASP A 285 -3.98 -15.28 -1.25
CA ASP A 285 -2.54 -15.11 -1.01
C ASP A 285 -2.14 -15.79 0.31
N SER A 286 -2.10 -17.12 0.27
CA SER A 286 -1.84 -17.97 1.42
C SER A 286 -0.35 -18.28 1.49
N THR A 287 0.29 -17.87 2.58
CA THR A 287 1.65 -18.27 2.96
C THR A 287 1.85 -19.79 2.84
N ALA A 288 0.81 -20.59 3.14
CA ALA A 288 0.85 -22.04 3.00
C ALA A 288 0.95 -22.51 1.53
N ALA A 289 0.21 -21.90 0.60
CA ALA A 289 0.28 -22.24 -0.82
C ALA A 289 1.65 -21.88 -1.42
N ARG A 290 2.23 -20.73 -1.01
CA ARG A 290 3.58 -20.32 -1.42
C ARG A 290 4.66 -21.25 -0.87
N LEU A 291 4.52 -21.70 0.38
CA LEU A 291 5.42 -22.68 0.98
C LEU A 291 5.44 -23.99 0.19
N ILE A 292 4.26 -24.52 -0.13
CA ILE A 292 4.10 -25.76 -0.94
C ILE A 292 4.70 -25.57 -2.34
N ALA A 293 4.43 -24.43 -3.00
CA ALA A 293 5.00 -24.12 -4.30
C ALA A 293 6.54 -24.08 -4.25
N ALA A 294 7.12 -23.43 -3.24
CA ALA A 294 8.56 -23.35 -3.07
C ALA A 294 9.21 -24.72 -2.77
N GLN A 295 8.55 -25.56 -1.99
CA GLN A 295 8.99 -26.94 -1.75
C GLN A 295 8.95 -27.78 -3.03
N ALA A 296 7.90 -27.62 -3.85
CA ALA A 296 7.78 -28.26 -5.15
C ALA A 296 8.87 -27.79 -6.13
N LEU A 297 9.09 -26.47 -6.23
CA LEU A 297 10.15 -25.87 -7.04
C LEU A 297 11.54 -26.34 -6.61
N SER A 298 11.77 -26.47 -5.30
CA SER A 298 13.03 -26.99 -4.75
C SER A 298 13.29 -28.43 -5.18
N ARG A 299 12.26 -29.29 -5.22
CA ARG A 299 12.35 -30.68 -5.71
C ARG A 299 12.53 -30.76 -7.23
N LEU A 300 12.04 -29.77 -7.98
CA LEU A 300 12.22 -29.64 -9.42
C LEU A 300 13.56 -28.99 -9.83
N ALA A 301 14.46 -28.74 -8.87
CA ALA A 301 15.73 -28.04 -9.07
C ALA A 301 15.60 -26.58 -9.58
N ARG A 302 14.41 -25.99 -9.48
CA ARG A 302 14.12 -24.58 -9.84
C ARG A 302 14.38 -23.66 -8.66
N HIS A 303 15.64 -23.61 -8.23
CA HIS A 303 16.04 -23.03 -6.95
C HIS A 303 15.82 -21.51 -6.87
N GLN A 304 16.05 -20.77 -7.96
CA GLN A 304 15.82 -19.33 -7.98
C GLN A 304 14.33 -18.99 -7.77
N GLU A 305 13.43 -19.66 -8.48
CA GLU A 305 11.99 -19.45 -8.33
C GLU A 305 11.49 -19.86 -6.93
N ALA A 306 12.10 -20.88 -6.32
CA ALA A 306 11.78 -21.26 -4.94
C ALA A 306 12.12 -20.14 -3.95
N VAL A 307 13.28 -19.49 -4.12
CA VAL A 307 13.70 -18.34 -3.30
C VAL A 307 12.73 -17.16 -3.48
N ASP A 308 12.32 -16.88 -4.71
CA ASP A 308 11.41 -15.77 -4.99
C ASP A 308 10.03 -15.98 -4.34
N GLU A 309 9.47 -17.19 -4.40
CA GLU A 309 8.22 -17.51 -3.71
C GLU A 309 8.33 -17.45 -2.18
N LEU A 310 9.46 -17.89 -1.62
CA LEU A 310 9.71 -17.83 -0.18
C LEU A 310 9.88 -16.39 0.30
N ARG A 311 10.51 -15.51 -0.48
CA ARG A 311 10.59 -14.07 -0.15
C ARG A 311 9.20 -13.42 -0.10
N ARG A 312 8.34 -13.74 -1.07
CA ARG A 312 6.94 -13.28 -1.07
C ARG A 312 6.17 -13.83 0.14
N ALA A 313 6.41 -15.09 0.52
CA ALA A 313 5.83 -15.68 1.72
C ALA A 313 6.29 -14.96 3.01
N VAL A 314 7.56 -14.57 3.12
CA VAL A 314 8.07 -13.76 4.25
C VAL A 314 7.42 -12.38 4.30
N GLN A 315 7.19 -11.74 3.15
CA GLN A 315 6.52 -10.44 3.08
C GLN A 315 5.05 -10.53 3.54
N ALA A 316 4.36 -11.60 3.16
CA ALA A 316 2.96 -11.84 3.52
C ALA A 316 2.79 -12.19 5.00
N ASP A 317 3.65 -13.06 5.55
CA ASP A 317 3.65 -13.40 6.96
C ASP A 317 5.08 -13.61 7.49
N PRO A 318 5.67 -12.58 8.13
CA PRO A 318 7.02 -12.66 8.68
C PRO A 318 7.17 -13.63 9.86
N LEU A 319 6.07 -14.08 10.49
CA LEU A 319 6.10 -14.85 11.74
C LEU A 319 6.01 -16.37 11.52
N THR A 320 5.87 -16.83 10.27
CA THR A 320 5.84 -18.27 9.97
C THR A 320 7.26 -18.87 9.98
N PRO A 321 7.62 -19.76 10.92
CA PRO A 321 8.98 -20.29 11.03
C PRO A 321 9.41 -21.14 9.82
N ASP A 322 8.49 -21.95 9.27
CA ASP A 322 8.80 -22.86 8.16
C ASP A 322 9.29 -22.13 6.90
N VAL A 323 8.80 -20.91 6.67
CA VAL A 323 9.23 -20.08 5.54
C VAL A 323 10.70 -19.67 5.69
N HIS A 324 11.11 -19.24 6.89
CA HIS A 324 12.50 -18.88 7.18
C HIS A 324 13.45 -20.08 7.12
N ARG A 325 12.99 -21.25 7.57
CA ARG A 325 13.74 -22.52 7.43
C ARG A 325 13.98 -22.84 5.95
N ASP A 326 12.92 -22.89 5.15
CA ASP A 326 12.96 -23.31 3.76
C ASP A 326 13.67 -22.29 2.88
N LEU A 327 13.55 -20.98 3.18
CA LEU A 327 14.30 -19.91 2.52
C LEU A 327 15.80 -20.07 2.75
N GLY A 328 16.22 -20.40 3.96
CA GLY A 328 17.63 -20.64 4.25
C GLY A 328 18.22 -21.78 3.43
N PHE A 329 17.51 -22.90 3.32
CA PHE A 329 17.97 -24.04 2.50
C PHE A 329 17.91 -23.76 0.98
N ALA A 330 16.90 -23.03 0.51
CA ALA A 330 16.80 -22.65 -0.90
C ALA A 330 17.88 -21.63 -1.29
N ALA A 331 18.17 -20.66 -0.43
CA ALA A 331 19.18 -19.63 -0.64
C ALA A 331 20.61 -20.21 -0.78
N VAL A 332 20.97 -21.23 0.01
CA VAL A 332 22.26 -21.94 -0.16
C VAL A 332 22.39 -22.56 -1.55
N ARG A 333 21.31 -23.07 -2.14
CA ARG A 333 21.33 -23.72 -3.46
C ARG A 333 21.53 -22.75 -4.62
N VAL A 334 21.26 -21.47 -4.40
CA VAL A 334 21.54 -20.40 -5.37
C VAL A 334 22.80 -19.60 -5.03
N GLY A 335 23.52 -19.96 -3.97
CA GLY A 335 24.74 -19.28 -3.53
C GLY A 335 24.51 -18.01 -2.72
N ASP A 336 23.27 -17.70 -2.34
CA ASP A 336 22.95 -16.54 -1.50
C ASP A 336 23.15 -16.88 -0.01
N PHE A 337 24.42 -16.96 0.39
CA PHE A 337 24.83 -17.33 1.73
C PHE A 337 24.45 -16.30 2.79
N VAL A 338 24.35 -15.02 2.42
CA VAL A 338 23.96 -13.93 3.33
C VAL A 338 22.49 -14.09 3.71
N SER A 339 21.59 -14.22 2.73
CA SER A 339 20.17 -14.44 2.99
C SER A 339 19.93 -15.78 3.69
N ALA A 340 20.73 -16.81 3.35
CA ALA A 340 20.62 -18.11 4.00
C ALA A 340 20.84 -18.03 5.51
N ARG A 341 21.93 -17.37 5.92
CA ARG A 341 22.26 -17.18 7.34
C ARG A 341 21.20 -16.37 8.06
N ALA A 342 20.80 -15.23 7.50
CA ALA A 342 19.80 -14.34 8.11
C ALA A 342 18.46 -15.05 8.34
N SER A 343 18.02 -15.87 7.38
CA SER A 343 16.76 -16.63 7.46
C SER A 343 16.85 -17.72 8.54
N TRP A 344 17.95 -18.46 8.61
CA TRP A 344 18.15 -19.47 9.66
C TRP A 344 18.25 -18.89 11.06
N ASP A 345 18.94 -17.75 11.23
CA ASP A 345 18.98 -17.05 12.52
C ASP A 345 17.59 -16.61 12.95
N HIS A 346 16.74 -16.19 12.00
CA HIS A 346 15.35 -15.84 12.27
C HIS A 346 14.51 -17.06 12.66
N PHE A 347 14.64 -18.19 11.94
CA PHE A 347 13.99 -19.45 12.30
C PHE A 347 14.35 -19.91 13.73
N LEU A 348 15.62 -19.84 14.11
CA LEU A 348 16.09 -20.25 15.45
C LEU A 348 15.52 -19.38 16.58
N ARG A 349 15.16 -18.11 16.28
CA ARG A 349 14.46 -17.23 17.22
C ARG A 349 12.98 -17.54 17.31
N LEU A 350 12.31 -17.78 16.18
CA LEU A 350 10.86 -18.01 16.14
C LEU A 350 10.45 -19.40 16.69
N ALA A 351 11.26 -20.44 16.44
CA ALA A 351 10.92 -21.81 16.78
C ALA A 351 12.08 -22.55 17.48
N PRO A 352 12.50 -22.13 18.69
CA PRO A 352 13.66 -22.70 19.40
C PRO A 352 13.48 -24.16 19.82
N SER A 353 12.23 -24.66 19.85
CA SER A 353 11.90 -26.05 20.19
C SER A 353 11.49 -26.91 18.99
N SER A 354 11.65 -26.41 17.76
CA SER A 354 11.32 -27.18 16.55
C SER A 354 12.28 -28.36 16.35
N PRO A 355 11.82 -29.52 15.85
CA PRO A 355 12.69 -30.65 15.52
C PRO A 355 13.78 -30.30 14.49
N ASP A 356 13.56 -29.28 13.66
CA ASP A 356 14.53 -28.86 12.64
C ASP A 356 15.69 -27.99 13.17
N VAL A 357 15.65 -27.57 14.44
CA VAL A 357 16.69 -26.73 15.05
C VAL A 357 18.08 -27.35 14.91
N GLY A 358 18.23 -28.65 15.14
CA GLY A 358 19.52 -29.34 15.00
C GLY A 358 20.05 -29.27 13.57
N ARG A 359 19.17 -29.46 12.59
CA ARG A 359 19.52 -29.40 11.16
C ARG A 359 19.90 -27.98 10.73
N VAL A 360 19.16 -26.97 11.19
CA VAL A 360 19.46 -25.57 10.89
C VAL A 360 20.76 -25.11 11.52
N ARG A 361 21.04 -25.49 12.78
CA ARG A 361 22.33 -25.19 13.44
C ARG A 361 23.52 -25.80 12.68
N ALA A 362 23.41 -27.06 12.27
CA ALA A 362 24.44 -27.71 11.46
C ALA A 362 24.65 -26.99 10.10
N GLY A 363 23.57 -26.47 9.50
CA GLY A 363 23.62 -25.62 8.30
C GLY A 363 24.39 -24.33 8.54
N VAL A 364 24.07 -23.60 9.61
CA VAL A 364 24.75 -22.35 10.00
C VAL A 364 26.24 -22.60 10.27
N GLU A 365 26.59 -23.65 11.01
CA GLU A 365 27.99 -24.01 11.28
C GLU A 365 28.77 -24.35 10.01
N SER A 366 28.16 -25.12 9.10
CA SER A 366 28.79 -25.49 7.83
C SER A 366 28.99 -24.28 6.92
N LEU A 367 28.00 -23.39 6.85
CA LEU A 367 28.09 -22.14 6.09
C LEU A 367 29.15 -21.22 6.67
N THR A 368 29.24 -21.14 8.01
CA THR A 368 30.28 -20.34 8.69
C THR A 368 31.68 -20.84 8.33
N ARG A 369 31.90 -22.16 8.36
CA ARG A 369 33.18 -22.74 7.94
C ARG A 369 33.48 -22.47 6.46
N LEU A 370 32.49 -22.60 5.59
CA LEU A 370 32.65 -22.32 4.16
C LEU A 370 33.04 -20.86 3.90
N LEU A 371 32.36 -19.91 4.53
CA LEU A 371 32.65 -18.48 4.39
C LEU A 371 34.07 -18.15 4.86
N HIS A 372 34.51 -18.70 6.00
CA HIS A 372 35.89 -18.52 6.49
C HIS A 372 36.93 -19.06 5.50
N VAL A 373 36.66 -20.20 4.84
CA VAL A 373 37.57 -20.77 3.83
C VAL A 373 37.60 -19.89 2.57
N LEU A 374 36.45 -19.39 2.13
CA LEU A 374 36.36 -18.50 0.97
C LEU A 374 37.09 -17.18 1.22
N GLU A 375 36.93 -16.58 2.40
CA GLU A 375 37.64 -15.36 2.82
C GLU A 375 39.16 -15.59 2.86
N ALA A 376 39.61 -16.69 3.46
CA ALA A 376 41.04 -17.03 3.51
C ALA A 376 41.69 -17.24 2.13
N HIS A 377 40.91 -17.54 1.10
CA HIS A 377 41.37 -17.70 -0.29
C HIS A 377 41.11 -16.48 -1.18
N ALA A 378 40.38 -15.47 -0.71
CA ALA A 378 40.12 -14.22 -1.42
C ALA A 378 41.25 -13.19 -1.22
N ASP A 379 42.06 -13.35 -0.17
CA ASP A 379 43.21 -12.49 0.17
C ASP A 379 44.55 -12.93 -0.49
N VAL A 380 44.50 -13.80 -1.50
CA VAL A 380 45.65 -14.22 -2.34
C VAL A 380 45.44 -13.74 -3.77
#